data_AF-A0A9P7SM46-F1
#
_entry.id   AF-A0A9P7SM46-F1
#
_cell.length_a   1.000
_cell.length_b   1.000
_cell.length_c   1.000
_cell.angle_alpha   90.00
_cell.angle_beta   90.00
_cell.angle_gamma   90.00
#
_symmetry.space_group_name_H-M   'P 1'
#
loop_
_entity.id
_entity.type
_entity.pdbx_description
1 polymer ?
#
loop_
_entity_poly.entity_id
_entity_poly.type
_entity_poly.pdbx_seq_one_letter_code
_entity_poly.pdbx_strand_id
1 'polypeptide(L)'
;MPPEWWRRWEERSEWYTEDGEPLFDPELARPWEGRFEEWVQEPRQINGMETLAEDELAAVIKLLRDMLAWKPSERPNISKVLKSDWMTGWALPAYQKGSEKQKHLKEPRDLEVLSDLRAKNTIDLQAPKDPTKTGRKRKA
;
A
#
# COMPACT_ATOMS: atom_id res chain seq x y z
N MET A 1 2.97 -10.22 22.06
CA MET A 1 3.72 -11.49 21.99
C MET A 1 3.17 -12.44 23.05
N PRO A 2 3.10 -13.76 22.84
CA PRO A 2 2.67 -14.70 23.87
C PRO A 2 3.56 -14.60 25.13
N PRO A 3 3.00 -14.66 26.35
CA PRO A 3 3.78 -14.53 27.58
C PRO A 3 4.87 -15.60 27.71
N GLU A 4 4.63 -16.82 27.21
CA GLU A 4 5.65 -17.86 27.20
C GLU A 4 6.88 -17.52 26.35
N TRP A 5 6.70 -16.76 25.26
CA TRP A 5 7.79 -16.36 24.37
C TRP A 5 8.50 -15.14 24.95
N TRP A 6 7.73 -14.20 25.48
CA TRP A 6 8.25 -13.02 26.17
C TRP A 6 9.22 -13.40 27.30
N ARG A 7 8.85 -14.35 28.16
CA ARG A 7 9.70 -14.81 29.27
C ARG A 7 10.95 -15.56 28.83
N ARG A 8 10.94 -16.16 27.63
CA ARG A 8 12.07 -16.93 27.09
C ARG A 8 13.04 -16.09 26.27
N TRP A 9 12.69 -14.84 25.97
CA TRP A 9 13.55 -13.96 25.20
C TRP A 9 14.62 -13.35 26.11
N GLU A 10 15.84 -13.88 26.06
CA GLU A 10 16.95 -13.50 26.96
C GLU A 10 17.42 -12.05 26.73
N GLU A 11 17.50 -11.61 25.48
CA GLU A 11 17.94 -10.25 25.12
C GLU A 11 16.84 -9.18 25.29
N ARG A 12 15.64 -9.54 25.79
CA ARG A 12 14.52 -8.59 25.87
C ARG A 12 14.85 -7.34 26.69
N SER A 13 15.68 -7.49 27.73
CA SER A 13 16.07 -6.39 28.63
C SER A 13 16.92 -5.32 27.95
N GLU A 14 17.50 -5.60 26.78
CA GLU A 14 18.20 -4.60 25.97
C GLU A 14 17.24 -3.69 25.21
N TRP A 15 16.02 -4.18 24.94
CA TRP A 15 15.04 -3.51 24.09
C TRP A 15 13.79 -3.04 24.84
N TYR A 16 13.47 -3.66 25.97
CA TYR A 16 12.24 -3.41 26.73
C TYR A 16 12.47 -3.49 28.24
N THR A 17 11.66 -2.76 28.99
CA THR A 17 11.55 -2.88 30.45
C THR A 17 10.85 -4.19 30.83
N GLU A 18 10.89 -4.54 32.13
CA GLU A 18 10.17 -5.72 32.64
C GLU A 18 8.66 -5.60 32.42
N ASP A 19 8.12 -4.38 32.48
CA ASP A 19 6.72 -4.05 32.23
C ASP A 19 6.33 -4.09 30.74
N GLY A 20 7.31 -4.25 29.84
CA GLY A 20 7.10 -4.35 28.39
C GLY A 20 7.16 -3.02 27.65
N GLU A 21 7.61 -1.95 28.31
CA GLU A 21 7.79 -0.65 27.68
C GLU A 21 9.09 -0.63 26.87
N PRO A 22 9.09 -0.07 25.64
CA PRO A 22 10.28 -0.01 24.81
C PRO A 22 11.35 0.91 25.43
N LEU A 23 12.61 0.48 25.37
CA LEU A 23 13.78 1.27 25.79
C LEU A 23 14.32 2.18 24.66
N PHE A 24 13.80 2.00 23.46
CA PHE A 24 14.11 2.80 22.28
C PHE A 24 13.06 3.89 22.06
N ASP A 25 13.31 4.74 21.06
CA ASP A 25 12.42 5.86 20.73
C ASP A 25 10.95 5.40 20.61
N PRO A 26 10.02 5.96 21.41
CA PRO A 26 8.59 5.67 21.31
C PRO A 26 8.01 5.86 19.90
N GLU A 27 8.59 6.73 19.09
CA GLU A 27 8.25 6.93 17.67
C GLU A 27 8.42 5.63 16.86
N LEU A 28 9.41 4.81 17.22
CA LEU A 28 9.65 3.49 16.62
C LEU A 28 8.72 2.40 17.17
N ALA A 29 8.03 2.66 18.28
CA ALA A 29 7.05 1.75 18.88
C ALA A 29 5.60 2.07 18.46
N ARG A 30 5.40 3.05 17.55
CA ARG A 30 4.06 3.45 17.09
C ARG A 30 3.25 2.25 16.55
N PRO A 31 1.93 2.24 16.83
CA PRO A 31 1.04 1.19 16.35
C PRO A 31 0.98 1.15 14.83
N TRP A 32 0.62 -0.02 14.31
CA TRP A 32 0.64 -0.28 12.87
C TRP A 32 -0.30 0.65 12.09
N GLU A 33 -1.42 1.05 12.69
CA GLU A 33 -2.39 1.95 12.09
C GLU A 33 -1.75 3.30 11.73
N GLY A 34 -1.01 3.88 12.67
CA GLY A 34 -0.33 5.16 12.44
C GLY A 34 0.75 5.07 11.37
N ARG A 35 1.49 3.96 11.32
CA ARG A 35 2.48 3.74 10.26
C ARG A 35 1.85 3.54 8.89
N PHE A 36 0.73 2.83 8.83
CA PHE A 36 0.06 2.60 7.56
C PHE A 36 -0.45 3.92 6.96
N GLU A 37 -0.97 4.81 7.80
CA GLU A 37 -1.39 6.14 7.38
C GLU A 37 -0.22 6.93 6.77
N GLU A 38 0.86 7.11 7.53
CA GLU A 38 2.02 7.90 7.13
C GLU A 38 2.78 7.29 5.93
N TRP A 39 2.86 5.95 5.83
CA TRP A 39 3.73 5.30 4.84
C TRP A 39 2.97 4.82 3.60
N VAL A 40 1.64 4.74 3.66
CA VAL A 40 0.82 4.26 2.53
C VAL A 40 -0.20 5.31 2.11
N GLN A 41 -0.97 5.86 3.04
CA GLN A 41 -2.08 6.75 2.70
C GLN A 41 -1.59 8.17 2.36
N GLU A 42 -0.75 8.78 3.21
CA GLU A 42 -0.20 10.11 2.95
C GLU A 42 0.56 10.18 1.62
N PRO A 43 1.46 9.24 1.26
CA PRO A 43 2.16 9.29 -0.02
C PRO A 43 1.20 9.11 -1.19
N ARG A 44 0.16 8.29 -1.07
CA ARG A 44 -0.89 8.17 -2.11
C ARG A 44 -1.62 9.49 -2.30
N GLN A 45 -2.03 10.12 -1.20
CA GLN A 45 -2.71 11.41 -1.22
C GLN A 45 -1.85 12.50 -1.87
N ILE A 46 -0.57 12.60 -1.48
CA ILE A 46 0.39 13.57 -2.05
C ILE A 46 0.55 13.37 -3.56
N ASN A 47 0.51 12.11 -4.03
CA ASN A 47 0.61 11.77 -5.45
C ASN A 47 -0.74 11.80 -6.19
N GLY A 48 -1.82 12.26 -5.56
CA GLY A 48 -3.15 12.31 -6.17
C GLY A 48 -3.75 10.94 -6.49
N MET A 49 -3.28 9.89 -5.81
CA MET A 49 -3.80 8.53 -5.93
C MET A 49 -4.98 8.34 -4.96
N GLU A 50 -5.84 7.38 -5.30
CA GLU A 50 -6.93 6.96 -4.42
C GLU A 50 -6.36 6.33 -3.13
N THR A 51 -6.89 6.81 -2.00
CA THR A 51 -6.63 6.31 -0.65
C THR A 51 -7.74 5.35 -0.23
N LEU A 52 -7.44 4.47 0.72
CA LEU A 52 -8.47 3.59 1.28
C LEU A 52 -9.38 4.41 2.18
N ALA A 53 -10.69 4.16 2.09
CA ALA A 53 -11.66 4.68 3.05
C ALA A 53 -11.43 4.07 4.45
N GLU A 54 -11.93 4.73 5.49
CA GLU A 54 -11.71 4.31 6.88
C GLU A 54 -12.22 2.89 7.18
N ASP A 55 -13.36 2.51 6.60
CA ASP A 55 -13.97 1.20 6.75
C ASP A 55 -13.15 0.10 6.04
N GLU A 56 -12.70 0.38 4.83
CA GLU A 56 -11.80 -0.51 4.09
C GLU A 56 -10.46 -0.69 4.84
N LEU A 57 -9.90 0.42 5.34
CA LEU A 57 -8.66 0.42 6.08
C LEU A 57 -8.78 -0.41 7.37
N ALA A 58 -9.85 -0.22 8.13
CA ALA A 58 -10.13 -1.02 9.32
C ALA A 58 -10.24 -2.52 8.99
N ALA A 59 -10.92 -2.85 7.89
CA ALA A 59 -11.09 -4.24 7.45
C ALA A 59 -9.75 -4.89 7.03
N VAL A 60 -8.90 -4.18 6.28
CA VAL A 60 -7.59 -4.73 5.85
C VAL A 60 -6.64 -4.88 7.03
N ILE A 61 -6.59 -3.90 7.93
CA ILE A 61 -5.74 -3.96 9.13
C ILE A 61 -6.19 -5.12 10.03
N LYS A 62 -7.49 -5.32 10.21
CA LYS A 62 -8.03 -6.46 10.95
C LYS A 62 -7.58 -7.79 10.33
N LEU A 63 -7.71 -7.94 9.01
CA LEU A 63 -7.28 -9.15 8.30
C LEU A 63 -5.78 -9.40 8.49
N LEU A 64 -4.96 -8.35 8.34
CA LEU A 64 -3.51 -8.45 8.50
C LEU A 64 -3.10 -8.84 9.93
N ARG A 65 -3.76 -8.28 10.95
CA ARG A 65 -3.57 -8.68 12.36
C ARG A 65 -3.88 -10.16 12.58
N ASP A 66 -4.97 -10.66 12.01
CA ASP A 66 -5.35 -12.07 12.10
C ASP A 66 -4.30 -12.97 11.38
N MET A 67 -3.82 -12.56 10.20
CA MET A 67 -2.82 -13.30 9.43
C MET A 67 -1.43 -13.31 10.07
N LEU A 68 -1.05 -12.25 10.77
CA LEU A 68 0.24 -12.10 11.44
C LEU A 68 0.19 -12.46 12.93
N ALA A 69 -0.82 -13.24 13.36
CA ALA A 69 -0.88 -13.77 14.71
C ALA A 69 0.42 -14.53 15.06
N TRP A 70 0.88 -14.33 16.30
CA TRP A 70 2.13 -14.89 16.81
C TRP A 70 2.14 -16.42 16.71
N LYS A 71 1.07 -17.07 17.15
CA LYS A 71 0.94 -18.53 17.07
C LYS A 71 0.43 -18.93 15.68
N PRO A 72 1.12 -19.82 14.96
CA PRO A 72 0.65 -20.29 13.66
C PRO A 72 -0.75 -20.92 13.70
N SER A 73 -1.09 -21.58 14.82
CA SER A 73 -2.41 -22.20 15.03
C SER A 73 -3.57 -21.21 15.13
N GLU A 74 -3.29 -19.94 15.46
CA GLU A 74 -4.29 -18.89 15.56
C GLU A 74 -4.53 -18.20 14.21
N ARG A 75 -3.64 -18.38 13.23
CA ARG A 75 -3.75 -17.74 11.91
C ARG A 75 -4.93 -18.33 11.13
N PRO A 76 -5.66 -17.50 10.36
CA PRO A 76 -6.72 -17.99 9.50
C PRO A 76 -6.16 -18.85 8.37
N ASN A 77 -6.86 -19.93 8.02
CA ASN A 77 -6.59 -20.66 6.78
C ASN A 77 -7.06 -19.87 5.55
N ILE A 78 -6.66 -20.32 4.37
CA ILE A 78 -6.98 -19.63 3.11
C ILE A 78 -8.49 -19.42 2.91
N SER A 79 -9.32 -20.38 3.30
CA SER A 79 -10.78 -20.26 3.17
C SER A 79 -11.36 -19.18 4.07
N LYS A 80 -10.80 -18.98 5.27
CA LYS A 80 -11.19 -17.88 6.17
C LYS A 80 -10.72 -16.52 5.63
N VAL A 81 -9.49 -16.45 5.10
CA VAL A 81 -8.96 -15.23 4.47
C VAL A 81 -9.85 -14.78 3.31
N LEU A 82 -10.18 -15.70 2.39
CA LEU A 82 -11.03 -15.41 1.23
C LEU A 82 -12.46 -14.98 1.61
N LYS A 83 -12.94 -15.34 2.81
CA LYS A 83 -14.25 -14.96 3.36
C LYS A 83 -14.20 -13.75 4.29
N SER A 84 -13.03 -13.14 4.47
CA SER A 84 -12.90 -11.94 5.31
C SER A 84 -13.61 -10.75 4.69
N ASP A 85 -14.06 -9.83 5.55
CA ASP A 85 -14.80 -8.63 5.15
C ASP A 85 -14.05 -7.85 4.07
N TRP A 86 -12.73 -7.64 4.25
CA TRP A 86 -11.91 -6.94 3.28
C TRP A 86 -11.86 -7.65 1.91
N MET A 87 -11.67 -8.98 1.91
CA MET A 87 -11.60 -9.75 0.68
C MET A 87 -12.93 -9.73 -0.09
N THR A 88 -14.06 -9.91 0.61
CA THR A 88 -15.38 -9.95 -0.03
C THR A 88 -15.92 -8.58 -0.41
N GLY A 89 -15.62 -7.55 0.37
CA GLY A 89 -16.12 -6.19 0.14
C GLY A 89 -15.32 -5.42 -0.91
N TRP A 90 -13.99 -5.60 -0.96
CA TRP A 90 -13.10 -4.74 -1.76
C TRP A 90 -12.20 -5.54 -2.70
N ALA A 91 -11.42 -6.48 -2.17
CA ALA A 91 -10.34 -7.11 -2.96
C ALA A 91 -10.85 -7.97 -4.13
N LEU A 92 -11.83 -8.85 -3.88
CA LEU A 92 -12.38 -9.74 -4.91
C LEU A 92 -13.16 -8.97 -5.99
N PRO A 93 -14.07 -8.02 -5.65
CA PRO A 93 -14.71 -7.18 -6.65
C PRO A 93 -13.71 -6.38 -7.51
N ALA A 94 -12.68 -5.79 -6.89
CA ALA A 94 -11.63 -5.06 -7.61
C ALA A 94 -10.85 -5.97 -8.57
N TYR A 95 -10.49 -7.17 -8.11
CA TYR A 95 -9.82 -8.18 -8.94
C TYR A 95 -10.68 -8.60 -10.14
N GLN A 96 -11.96 -8.90 -9.92
CA GLN A 96 -12.89 -9.30 -10.99
C GLN A 96 -13.02 -8.20 -12.04
N LYS A 97 -13.28 -6.95 -11.61
CA LYS A 97 -13.37 -5.79 -12.51
C LYS A 97 -12.08 -5.57 -13.31
N GLY A 98 -10.91 -5.76 -12.68
CA GLY A 98 -9.63 -5.70 -13.38
C GLY A 98 -9.47 -6.82 -14.42
N SER A 99 -9.88 -8.04 -14.07
CA SER A 99 -9.78 -9.21 -14.95
C SER A 99 -10.70 -9.13 -16.18
N GLU A 100 -11.89 -8.54 -16.03
CA GLU A 100 -12.83 -8.30 -17.13
C GLU A 100 -12.28 -7.26 -18.10
N LYS A 101 -11.78 -6.13 -17.58
CA LYS A 101 -11.10 -5.11 -18.40
C LYS A 101 -9.95 -5.71 -19.20
N GLN A 102 -9.16 -6.60 -18.60
CA GLN A 102 -8.06 -7.28 -19.30
C GLN A 102 -8.53 -8.23 -20.40
N LYS A 103 -9.71 -8.85 -20.27
CA LYS A 103 -10.29 -9.69 -21.33
C LYS A 103 -10.77 -8.85 -22.51
N HIS A 104 -11.40 -7.71 -22.23
CA HIS A 104 -11.83 -6.75 -23.26
C HIS A 104 -10.64 -6.15 -24.01
N LEU A 105 -9.59 -5.71 -23.30
CA LEU A 105 -8.35 -5.20 -23.93
C LEU A 105 -7.65 -6.18 -24.89
N LYS A 106 -7.96 -7.48 -24.83
CA LYS A 106 -7.40 -8.50 -25.72
C LYS A 106 -8.26 -8.73 -26.98
N GLU A 107 -9.43 -8.13 -27.11
CA GLU A 107 -10.14 -8.11 -28.38
C GLU A 107 -9.41 -7.21 -29.38
N PRO A 108 -9.25 -7.62 -30.65
CA PRO A 108 -8.47 -6.89 -31.65
C PRO A 108 -8.86 -5.41 -31.82
N ARG A 109 -10.14 -5.09 -31.59
CA ARG A 109 -10.69 -3.73 -31.70
C ARG A 109 -10.17 -2.79 -30.62
N ASP A 110 -9.96 -3.30 -29.39
CA ASP A 110 -9.57 -2.46 -28.26
C ASP A 110 -8.06 -2.13 -28.28
N LEU A 111 -7.24 -2.96 -28.95
CA LEU A 111 -5.82 -2.70 -29.18
C LEU A 111 -5.60 -1.55 -30.19
N GLU A 112 -6.45 -1.42 -31.21
CA GLU A 112 -6.44 -0.29 -32.15
C GLU A 112 -6.85 1.02 -31.45
N VAL A 113 -7.91 0.99 -30.62
CA VAL A 113 -8.35 2.18 -29.86
C VAL A 113 -7.27 2.65 -28.87
N LEU A 114 -6.55 1.72 -28.22
CA LEU A 114 -5.47 2.08 -27.30
C LEU A 114 -4.21 2.58 -28.01
N SER A 115 -3.87 2.06 -29.20
CA SER A 115 -2.81 2.65 -30.01
C SER A 115 -3.17 4.06 -30.46
N ASP A 116 -4.43 4.30 -30.80
CA ASP A 116 -4.92 5.62 -31.21
C ASP A 116 -4.97 6.61 -30.04
N LEU A 117 -5.39 6.19 -28.85
CA LEU A 117 -5.35 7.04 -27.65
C LEU A 117 -3.92 7.34 -27.22
N ARG A 118 -3.02 6.35 -27.30
CA ARG A 118 -1.60 6.53 -26.99
C ARG A 118 -0.91 7.48 -27.98
N ALA A 119 -1.27 7.39 -29.26
CA ALA A 119 -0.78 8.32 -30.28
C ALA A 119 -1.29 9.74 -30.04
N LYS A 120 -2.57 9.93 -29.70
CA LYS A 120 -3.17 11.23 -29.40
C LYS A 120 -2.55 11.90 -28.16
N ASN A 121 -2.40 11.16 -27.06
CA ASN A 121 -1.77 11.68 -25.83
C ASN A 121 -0.26 11.96 -25.99
N THR A 122 0.42 11.28 -26.93
CA THR A 122 1.84 11.56 -27.24
C THR A 122 2.00 12.86 -28.02
N ILE A 123 1.02 13.25 -28.83
CA ILE A 123 1.04 14.50 -29.61
C ILE A 123 0.78 15.72 -28.70
N ASP A 124 -0.07 15.59 -27.69
CA ASP A 124 -0.39 16.70 -26.77
C ASP A 124 0.72 17.01 -25.73
N LEU A 125 1.69 16.12 -25.52
CA LEU A 125 2.86 16.38 -24.66
C LEU A 125 3.99 17.15 -25.36
N GLN A 126 3.86 17.43 -26.67
CA GLN A 126 4.81 18.26 -27.41
C GLN A 126 4.37 19.75 -27.39
N ALA A 127 4.31 20.36 -26.21
CA ALA A 127 4.14 21.82 -26.09
C ALA A 127 5.39 22.56 -26.65
N PRO A 128 5.23 23.77 -27.24
CA PRO A 128 6.28 24.43 -28.01
C PRO A 128 7.48 24.83 -27.13
N LYS A 129 8.69 24.55 -27.62
CA LYS A 129 9.92 25.08 -27.02
C LYS A 129 9.98 26.59 -27.21
N ASP A 130 9.79 27.33 -26.13
CA ASP A 130 9.89 28.79 -26.09
C ASP A 130 11.37 29.22 -26.20
N PRO A 131 11.81 29.88 -27.29
CA PRO A 131 13.23 30.17 -27.50
C PRO A 131 13.58 31.57 -27.02
N THR A 132 13.35 31.90 -25.75
CA THR A 132 13.84 33.17 -25.20
C THR A 132 14.03 33.14 -23.69
N LYS A 133 15.18 32.65 -23.20
CA LYS A 133 15.88 33.25 -22.04
C LYS A 133 17.40 33.14 -22.17
N THR A 134 17.93 34.27 -22.57
CA THR A 134 19.30 34.75 -22.62
C THR A 134 20.04 34.61 -21.28
N GLY A 135 21.23 33.99 -21.33
CA GLY A 135 22.46 34.44 -20.66
C GLY A 135 22.53 34.61 -19.14
N ARG A 136 23.38 33.79 -18.49
CA ARG A 136 24.29 34.29 -17.44
C ARG A 136 25.60 33.50 -17.46
N LYS A 137 26.67 34.14 -17.97
CA LYS A 137 28.05 33.63 -17.91
C LYS A 137 28.51 33.59 -16.44
N ARG A 138 29.13 32.48 -16.02
CA ARG A 138 30.04 32.48 -14.85
C ARG A 138 31.46 32.54 -15.38
N LYS A 139 32.18 33.61 -15.00
CA LYS A 139 33.63 33.76 -15.19
C LYS A 139 34.37 32.83 -14.21
N ALA A 140 35.59 32.49 -14.61
CA ALA A 140 36.58 31.67 -13.93
C ALA A 140 36.84 32.08 -12.48
#